data_AF-A0A4Y2TEB9-F1
#
_entry.id   AF-A0A4Y2TEB9-F1
#
_cell.length_a   1.000
_cell.length_b   1.000
_cell.length_c   1.000
_cell.angle_alpha   90.00
_cell.angle_beta   90.00
_cell.angle_gamma   90.00
#
_symmetry.space_group_name_H-M   'P 1'
#
loop_
_entity.id
_entity.type
_entity.pdbx_description
1 polymer ?
#
loop_
_entity_poly.entity_id
_entity_poly.type
_entity_poly.pdbx_seq_one_letter_code
_entity_poly.pdbx_strand_id
1 'polypeptide(L)'
;MAAFSFSLILCSVVGTVLANEYTENESDLRKRLFENYDKLVRPVRSVRGVIPVQVGLAPLRIKDVDVKDRTVELDTWLYLRWNDAYLRWYPSEYAGLEELSISSTEVWKPDIALYTASPDTSLFPSVPTNVVIFHNGTVLWIPPYTFKSRCPPADGQVTADTFECTLEMGSWTYDIRRVIVQEREQDVLQGIGRETFTDEDTNEKWTLESMTARSERKAYSFCPARYSLVKFDLLFRRKARSDD
;
A
#
# COMPACT_ATOMS: atom_id res chain seq x y z
N MET A 1 84.95 18.95 -26.26
CA MET A 1 83.73 18.70 -27.06
C MET A 1 82.71 18.04 -26.16
N ALA A 2 81.52 18.62 -26.07
CA ALA A 2 80.51 18.28 -25.09
C ALA A 2 79.97 16.84 -25.26
N ALA A 3 79.95 16.07 -24.18
CA ALA A 3 79.27 14.78 -24.11
C ALA A 3 77.79 15.01 -23.79
N PHE A 4 76.90 14.60 -24.70
CA PHE A 4 75.46 14.60 -24.47
C PHE A 4 75.09 13.44 -23.55
N SER A 5 74.59 13.76 -22.35
CA SER A 5 73.96 12.83 -21.43
C SER A 5 72.53 12.54 -21.91
N PHE A 6 72.31 11.35 -22.47
CA PHE A 6 70.96 10.83 -22.69
C PHE A 6 70.44 10.25 -21.38
N SER A 7 69.61 11.02 -20.67
CA SER A 7 68.86 10.52 -19.51
C SER A 7 67.64 9.74 -20.04
N LEU A 8 67.68 8.42 -19.93
CA LEU A 8 66.52 7.55 -20.17
C LEU A 8 65.50 7.77 -19.06
N ILE A 9 64.48 8.57 -19.34
CA ILE A 9 63.30 8.69 -18.48
C ILE A 9 62.54 7.37 -18.60
N LEU A 10 62.71 6.50 -17.60
CA LEU A 10 61.91 5.31 -17.42
C LEU A 10 60.50 5.77 -17.05
N CYS A 11 59.63 5.92 -18.06
CA CYS A 11 58.22 6.21 -17.86
C CYS A 11 57.59 4.99 -17.19
N SER A 12 57.50 5.00 -15.86
CA SER A 12 56.75 3.99 -15.12
C SER A 12 55.28 4.14 -15.51
N VAL A 13 54.82 3.31 -16.43
CA VAL A 13 53.39 3.09 -16.67
C VAL A 13 52.86 2.44 -15.39
N VAL A 14 52.47 3.25 -14.43
CA VAL A 14 51.56 2.82 -13.37
C VAL A 14 50.26 2.56 -14.10
N GLY A 15 50.07 1.30 -14.52
CA GLY A 15 48.78 0.84 -14.99
C GLY A 15 47.80 1.11 -13.86
N THR A 16 46.95 2.12 -14.03
CA THR A 16 45.71 2.17 -13.28
C THR A 16 44.97 0.91 -13.69
N VAL A 17 45.05 -0.12 -12.84
CA VAL A 17 44.02 -1.15 -12.80
C VAL A 17 42.76 -0.35 -12.47
N LEU A 18 42.01 0.03 -13.50
CA LEU A 18 40.62 0.36 -13.34
C LEU A 18 40.05 -0.92 -12.76
N ALA A 19 39.84 -0.93 -11.44
CA ALA A 19 38.99 -1.92 -10.83
C ALA A 19 37.75 -1.95 -11.71
N ASN A 20 37.48 -3.11 -12.30
CA ASN A 20 36.29 -3.31 -13.09
C ASN A 20 35.15 -3.01 -12.12
N GLU A 21 34.58 -1.82 -12.21
CA GLU A 21 33.45 -1.40 -11.40
C GLU A 21 32.29 -2.24 -11.92
N TYR A 22 32.21 -3.48 -11.43
CA TYR A 22 31.03 -4.32 -11.53
C TYR A 22 29.95 -3.54 -10.80
N THR A 23 29.31 -2.64 -11.52
CA THR A 23 28.11 -1.97 -11.08
C THR A 23 27.06 -3.06 -11.05
N GLU A 24 26.84 -3.65 -9.87
CA GLU A 24 25.73 -4.58 -9.66
C GLU A 24 24.46 -3.81 -10.06
N ASN A 25 23.89 -4.21 -11.20
CA ASN A 25 22.75 -3.53 -11.78
C ASN A 25 21.45 -4.04 -11.13
N GLU A 26 20.33 -3.40 -11.45
CA GLU A 26 19.00 -3.76 -10.94
C GLU A 26 18.64 -5.24 -11.17
N SER A 27 19.12 -5.85 -12.27
CA SER A 27 18.89 -7.26 -12.58
C SER A 27 19.60 -8.18 -11.59
N ASP A 28 20.83 -7.84 -11.20
CA ASP A 28 21.62 -8.65 -10.28
C ASP A 28 21.08 -8.55 -8.86
N LEU A 29 20.66 -7.35 -8.43
CA LEU A 29 19.90 -7.19 -7.17
C LEU A 29 18.65 -8.07 -7.16
N ARG A 30 17.84 -8.00 -8.22
CA ARG A 30 16.60 -8.75 -8.31
C ARG A 30 16.86 -10.26 -8.25
N LYS A 31 17.84 -10.78 -9.00
CA LYS A 31 18.21 -12.21 -8.92
C LYS A 31 18.57 -12.60 -7.48
N ARG A 32 19.42 -11.81 -6.82
CA ARG A 32 19.86 -12.07 -5.44
C ARG A 32 18.72 -12.04 -4.43
N LEU A 33 17.80 -11.08 -4.54
CA LEU A 33 16.66 -10.95 -3.63
C LEU A 33 15.67 -12.10 -3.79
N PHE A 34 15.49 -12.62 -5.01
CA PHE A 34 14.42 -13.57 -5.33
C PHE A 34 14.88 -15.02 -5.53
N GLU A 35 16.18 -15.31 -5.48
CA GLU A 35 16.73 -16.66 -5.68
C GLU A 35 16.09 -17.72 -4.75
N ASN A 36 15.83 -17.37 -3.49
CA ASN A 36 15.24 -18.26 -2.48
C ASN A 36 14.05 -17.61 -1.75
N TYR A 37 13.39 -16.65 -2.39
CA TYR A 37 12.28 -15.93 -1.79
C TYR A 37 10.97 -16.71 -1.97
N ASP A 38 10.34 -17.09 -0.85
CA ASP A 38 9.02 -17.73 -0.86
C ASP A 38 7.92 -16.70 -0.58
N LYS A 39 7.22 -16.29 -1.64
CA LYS A 39 6.10 -15.34 -1.58
C LYS A 39 4.87 -15.84 -0.81
N LEU A 40 4.78 -17.13 -0.51
CA LEU A 40 3.66 -17.71 0.25
C LEU A 40 3.92 -17.68 1.76
N VAL A 41 5.14 -17.39 2.18
CA VAL A 41 5.55 -17.39 3.58
C VAL A 41 5.66 -15.96 4.12
N ARG A 42 5.11 -15.76 5.32
CA ARG A 42 5.14 -14.47 6.01
C ARG A 42 6.60 -14.02 6.25
N PRO A 43 7.02 -12.83 5.78
CA PRO A 43 8.43 -12.43 5.70
C PRO A 43 8.99 -11.90 7.03
N VAL A 44 9.08 -12.77 8.04
CA VAL A 44 9.68 -12.47 9.35
C VAL A 44 10.87 -13.36 9.65
N ARG A 45 11.91 -12.79 10.30
CA ARG A 45 13.11 -13.55 10.73
C ARG A 45 12.83 -14.52 11.89
N SER A 46 11.80 -14.24 12.69
CA SER A 46 11.37 -15.07 13.80
C SER A 46 9.91 -15.44 13.63
N VAL A 47 9.56 -16.70 13.88
CA VAL A 47 8.17 -17.19 13.80
C VAL A 47 7.22 -16.39 14.69
N ARG A 48 7.74 -15.80 15.78
CA ARG A 48 6.99 -14.94 16.72
C ARG A 48 6.99 -13.45 16.32
N GLY A 49 7.73 -13.06 15.29
CA GLY A 49 7.71 -11.69 14.78
C GLY A 49 6.29 -11.29 14.37
N VAL A 50 6.00 -10.01 14.34
CA VAL A 50 4.71 -9.44 13.92
C VAL A 50 4.97 -8.51 12.75
N ILE A 51 4.08 -8.48 11.74
CA ILE A 51 4.16 -7.53 10.62
C ILE A 51 3.10 -6.45 10.84
N PRO A 52 3.50 -5.21 11.18
CA PRO A 52 2.60 -4.06 11.06
C PRO A 52 2.33 -3.78 9.58
N VAL A 53 1.05 -3.63 9.24
CA VAL A 53 0.58 -3.28 7.90
C VAL A 53 -0.21 -1.99 8.03
N GLN A 54 0.29 -0.92 7.41
CA GLN A 54 -0.42 0.34 7.29
C GLN A 54 -1.39 0.27 6.11
N VAL A 55 -2.63 0.67 6.36
CA VAL A 55 -3.72 0.68 5.38
C VAL A 55 -4.28 2.10 5.25
N GLY A 56 -4.56 2.52 4.01
CA GLY A 56 -5.30 3.74 3.70
C GLY A 56 -6.12 3.56 2.43
N LEU A 57 -7.10 4.42 2.19
CA LEU A 57 -7.95 4.39 1.01
C LEU A 57 -8.02 5.78 0.38
N ALA A 58 -7.59 5.98 -0.85
CA ALA A 58 -7.84 7.24 -1.55
C ALA A 58 -9.14 7.11 -2.34
N PRO A 59 -10.22 7.84 -2.05
CA PRO A 59 -11.38 7.86 -2.93
C PRO A 59 -11.02 8.49 -4.28
N LEU A 60 -11.48 7.88 -5.37
CA LEU A 60 -11.32 8.38 -6.73
C LEU A 60 -12.63 8.77 -7.38
N ARG A 61 -13.70 8.00 -7.12
CA ARG A 61 -15.01 8.31 -7.68
C ARG A 61 -16.11 7.70 -6.84
N ILE A 62 -17.16 8.48 -6.62
CA ILE A 62 -18.43 7.96 -6.09
C ILE A 62 -19.23 7.38 -7.25
N LYS A 63 -19.35 6.05 -7.33
CA LYS A 63 -20.18 5.42 -8.36
C LYS A 63 -21.65 5.45 -7.98
N ASP A 64 -21.95 4.99 -6.77
CA ASP A 64 -23.33 4.95 -6.29
C ASP A 64 -23.41 5.05 -4.76
N VAL A 65 -24.50 5.64 -4.28
CA VAL A 65 -24.89 5.69 -2.88
C VAL A 65 -26.37 5.36 -2.83
N ASP A 66 -26.68 4.11 -2.52
CA ASP A 66 -28.05 3.63 -2.36
C ASP A 66 -28.44 3.67 -0.88
N VAL A 67 -29.21 4.69 -0.51
CA VAL A 67 -29.71 4.87 0.86
C VAL A 67 -30.73 3.80 1.24
N LYS A 68 -31.50 3.29 0.27
CA LYS A 68 -32.56 2.31 0.50
C LYS A 68 -31.95 0.94 0.78
N ASP A 69 -31.02 0.51 -0.06
CA ASP A 69 -30.32 -0.77 0.07
C ASP A 69 -29.10 -0.66 1.01
N ARG A 70 -28.77 0.56 1.46
CA ARG A 70 -27.64 0.91 2.34
C ARG A 70 -26.32 0.39 1.80
N THR A 71 -26.05 0.71 0.54
CA THR A 71 -24.80 0.35 -0.12
C THR A 71 -24.10 1.55 -0.70
N VAL A 72 -22.78 1.49 -0.70
CA VAL A 72 -21.92 2.47 -1.36
C VAL A 72 -21.02 1.75 -2.36
N GLU A 73 -20.86 2.32 -3.54
CA GLU A 73 -19.91 1.85 -4.55
C GLU A 73 -18.90 2.94 -4.85
N LEU A 74 -17.62 2.61 -4.67
CA LEU A 74 -16.50 3.53 -4.81
C LEU A 74 -15.41 2.95 -5.70
N ASP A 75 -14.79 3.82 -6.50
CA ASP A 75 -13.44 3.57 -7.02
C ASP A 75 -12.42 4.20 -6.07
N THR A 76 -11.37 3.46 -5.73
CA THR A 76 -10.34 3.92 -4.78
C THR A 76 -8.93 3.50 -5.19
N TRP A 77 -7.89 4.17 -4.67
CA TRP A 77 -6.57 3.56 -4.50
C TRP A 77 -6.45 2.98 -3.09
N LEU A 78 -6.09 1.71 -2.99
CA LEU A 78 -5.82 1.08 -1.71
C LEU A 78 -4.34 1.22 -1.38
N TYR A 79 -3.99 1.97 -0.32
CA TYR A 79 -2.62 2.08 0.16
C TYR A 79 -2.29 0.94 1.12
N LEU A 80 -1.26 0.17 0.81
CA LEU A 80 -0.72 -0.87 1.68
C LEU A 80 0.79 -0.68 1.85
N ARG A 81 1.25 -0.62 3.10
CA ARG A 81 2.67 -0.56 3.42
C ARG A 81 3.02 -1.55 4.54
N TRP A 82 4.04 -2.37 4.29
CA TRP A 82 4.56 -3.31 5.28
C TRP A 82 6.09 -3.40 5.16
N ASN A 83 6.71 -4.18 6.02
CA ASN A 83 8.13 -4.47 5.93
C ASN A 83 8.35 -5.97 5.67
N ASP A 84 9.16 -6.27 4.67
CA ASP A 84 9.64 -7.60 4.35
C ASP A 84 11.09 -7.73 4.84
N ALA A 85 11.34 -8.70 5.73
CA ALA A 85 12.66 -8.85 6.34
C ALA A 85 13.72 -9.45 5.40
N TYR A 86 13.31 -10.00 4.26
CA TYR A 86 14.15 -10.68 3.28
C TYR A 86 14.45 -9.80 2.06
N LEU A 87 13.60 -8.83 1.75
CA LEU A 87 13.76 -7.92 0.61
C LEU A 87 14.57 -6.66 0.95
N ARG A 88 15.81 -6.83 1.43
CA ARG A 88 16.68 -5.73 1.93
C ARG A 88 18.04 -5.74 1.28
N TRP A 89 18.62 -4.57 1.01
CA TRP A 89 19.99 -4.45 0.49
C TRP A 89 20.65 -3.14 0.92
N TYR A 90 21.95 -3.04 0.68
CA TYR A 90 22.72 -1.82 0.87
C TYR A 90 22.85 -1.12 -0.48
N PRO A 91 22.34 0.11 -0.65
CA PRO A 91 22.46 0.84 -1.91
C PRO A 91 23.90 0.98 -2.41
N SER A 92 24.88 1.05 -1.50
CA SER A 92 26.31 1.10 -1.81
C SER A 92 26.84 -0.12 -2.56
N GLU A 93 26.16 -1.27 -2.48
CA GLU A 93 26.52 -2.48 -3.24
C GLU A 93 25.94 -2.46 -4.67
N TYR A 94 24.92 -1.62 -4.92
CA TYR A 94 24.12 -1.61 -6.15
C TYR A 94 24.04 -0.23 -6.80
N ALA A 95 25.20 0.44 -6.98
CA ALA A 95 25.29 1.75 -7.64
C ALA A 95 24.35 2.84 -7.07
N GLY A 96 24.04 2.79 -5.77
CA GLY A 96 23.13 3.73 -5.12
C GLY A 96 21.64 3.44 -5.35
N LEU A 97 21.26 2.26 -5.85
CA LEU A 97 19.88 1.88 -6.06
C LEU A 97 19.14 1.80 -4.70
N GLU A 98 18.15 2.67 -4.48
CA GLU A 98 17.39 2.72 -3.22
C GLU A 98 16.02 2.05 -3.31
N GLU A 99 15.53 1.83 -4.53
CA GLU A 99 14.18 1.33 -4.79
C GLU A 99 14.19 0.30 -5.93
N LEU A 100 13.30 -0.68 -5.85
CA LEU A 100 13.10 -1.71 -6.88
C LEU A 100 11.59 -1.86 -7.14
N SER A 101 11.18 -1.74 -8.41
CA SER A 101 9.78 -1.90 -8.82
C SER A 101 9.55 -3.27 -9.44
N ILE A 102 8.65 -4.07 -8.87
CA ILE A 102 8.38 -5.44 -9.36
C ILE A 102 6.89 -5.77 -9.34
N SER A 103 6.48 -6.84 -10.01
CA SER A 103 5.08 -7.27 -9.98
C SER A 103 4.65 -7.63 -8.56
N SER A 104 3.48 -7.15 -8.13
CA SER A 104 2.88 -7.54 -6.84
C SER A 104 2.58 -9.04 -6.73
N THR A 105 2.65 -9.79 -7.82
CA THR A 105 2.45 -11.25 -7.83
C THR A 105 3.70 -12.04 -7.43
N GLU A 106 4.84 -11.36 -7.27
CA GLU A 106 6.15 -11.97 -6.97
C GLU A 106 6.56 -11.81 -5.51
N VAL A 107 5.87 -10.97 -4.75
CA VAL A 107 6.10 -10.74 -3.31
C VAL A 107 5.02 -11.37 -2.46
N TRP A 108 5.35 -11.66 -1.20
CA TRP A 108 4.34 -11.90 -0.19
C TRP A 108 3.50 -10.64 -0.01
N LYS A 109 2.18 -10.81 0.09
CA LYS A 109 1.23 -9.73 0.32
C LYS A 109 0.36 -10.05 1.53
N PRO A 110 0.07 -9.05 2.39
CA PRO A 110 -0.93 -9.24 3.42
C PRO A 110 -2.32 -9.42 2.79
N ASP A 111 -3.12 -10.30 3.37
CA ASP A 111 -4.48 -10.63 2.95
C ASP A 111 -5.51 -9.62 3.50
N ILE A 112 -5.29 -8.33 3.21
CA ILE A 112 -6.19 -7.26 3.63
C ILE A 112 -7.48 -7.31 2.83
N ALA A 113 -8.56 -7.69 3.49
CA ALA A 113 -9.90 -7.87 2.92
C ALA A 113 -10.85 -6.78 3.38
N LEU A 114 -11.81 -6.41 2.53
CA LEU A 114 -12.97 -5.59 2.89
C LEU A 114 -14.09 -6.47 3.48
N TYR A 115 -14.27 -6.45 4.79
CA TYR A 115 -15.27 -7.30 5.47
C TYR A 115 -16.71 -6.88 5.21
N THR A 116 -16.92 -5.59 4.91
CA THR A 116 -18.24 -5.04 4.60
C THR A 116 -18.60 -5.13 3.12
N ALA A 117 -17.80 -5.84 2.32
CA ALA A 117 -18.07 -6.06 0.90
C ALA A 117 -19.45 -6.68 0.67
N SER A 118 -20.13 -6.22 -0.38
CA SER A 118 -21.34 -6.86 -0.89
C SER A 118 -21.00 -8.24 -1.50
N PRO A 119 -21.95 -9.20 -1.58
CA PRO A 119 -21.67 -10.56 -2.04
C PRO A 119 -21.09 -10.68 -3.46
N ASP A 120 -21.37 -9.69 -4.31
CA ASP A 120 -20.90 -9.55 -5.68
C ASP A 120 -19.54 -8.83 -5.79
N THR A 121 -19.02 -8.30 -4.68
CA THR A 121 -17.74 -7.60 -4.61
C THR A 121 -16.61 -8.54 -4.21
N SER A 122 -15.49 -8.49 -4.93
CA SER A 122 -14.25 -9.17 -4.50
C SER A 122 -13.73 -8.57 -3.19
N LEU A 123 -13.42 -9.42 -2.22
CA LEU A 123 -12.85 -9.02 -0.93
C LEU A 123 -11.46 -8.37 -1.05
N PHE A 124 -10.73 -8.67 -2.12
CA PHE A 124 -9.36 -8.25 -2.36
C PHE A 124 -9.24 -7.46 -3.68
N PRO A 125 -8.26 -6.56 -3.81
CA PRO A 125 -7.93 -5.93 -5.09
C PRO A 125 -7.49 -6.98 -6.11
N SER A 126 -8.05 -6.92 -7.32
CA SER A 126 -7.83 -7.91 -8.38
C SER A 126 -6.77 -7.49 -9.41
N VAL A 127 -6.42 -6.21 -9.48
CA VAL A 127 -5.50 -5.69 -10.50
C VAL A 127 -4.04 -5.96 -10.09
N PRO A 128 -3.26 -6.70 -10.90
CA PRO A 128 -1.87 -7.05 -10.58
C PRO A 128 -0.91 -5.90 -10.92
N THR A 129 -1.01 -4.77 -10.21
CA THR A 129 -0.05 -3.66 -10.33
C THR A 129 1.32 -4.02 -9.75
N ASN A 130 2.32 -3.17 -9.98
CA ASN A 130 3.63 -3.31 -9.36
C ASN A 130 3.62 -2.83 -7.90
N VAL A 131 4.59 -3.33 -7.12
CA VAL A 131 4.99 -2.81 -5.81
C VAL A 131 6.31 -2.07 -5.95
N VAL A 132 6.54 -1.12 -5.04
CA VAL A 132 7.85 -0.49 -4.84
C VAL A 132 8.44 -1.06 -3.56
N ILE A 133 9.63 -1.65 -3.66
CA ILE A 133 10.41 -2.12 -2.53
C ILE A 133 11.52 -1.11 -2.29
N PHE A 134 11.66 -0.64 -1.06
CA PHE A 134 12.76 0.23 -0.64
C PHE A 134 13.90 -0.62 -0.07
N HIS A 135 15.13 -0.12 -0.15
CA HIS A 135 16.34 -0.83 0.29
C HIS A 135 16.29 -1.33 1.75
N ASN A 136 15.51 -0.65 2.60
CA ASN A 136 15.28 -1.02 4.00
C ASN A 136 14.21 -2.12 4.19
N GLY A 137 13.71 -2.72 3.12
CA GLY A 137 12.69 -3.78 3.13
C GLY A 137 11.26 -3.29 3.28
N THR A 138 11.03 -1.98 3.30
CA THR A 138 9.67 -1.45 3.19
C THR A 138 9.11 -1.82 1.81
N VAL A 139 7.90 -2.35 1.78
CA VAL A 139 7.16 -2.57 0.55
C VAL A 139 5.95 -1.67 0.54
N LEU A 140 5.75 -0.95 -0.56
CA LEU A 140 4.61 -0.10 -0.82
C LEU A 140 3.83 -0.66 -2.02
N TRP A 141 2.54 -0.89 -1.81
CA TRP A 141 1.62 -1.32 -2.86
C TRP A 141 0.38 -0.43 -2.88
N ILE A 142 0.08 0.15 -4.05
CA ILE A 142 -1.08 1.04 -4.25
C ILE A 142 -1.90 0.54 -5.45
N PRO A 143 -2.65 -0.57 -5.32
CA PRO A 143 -3.54 -1.04 -6.38
C PRO A 143 -4.82 -0.20 -6.47
N PRO A 144 -5.44 -0.10 -7.66
CA PRO A 144 -6.80 0.38 -7.76
C PRO A 144 -7.74 -0.68 -7.17
N TYR A 145 -8.75 -0.23 -6.42
CA TYR A 145 -9.75 -1.10 -5.83
C TYR A 145 -11.14 -0.48 -5.95
N THR A 146 -11.95 -1.07 -6.83
CA THR A 146 -13.37 -0.78 -6.98
C THR A 146 -14.15 -1.79 -6.14
N PHE A 147 -15.06 -1.31 -5.30
CA PHE A 147 -15.89 -2.18 -4.47
C PHE A 147 -17.28 -1.59 -4.23
N LYS A 148 -18.26 -2.48 -4.08
CA LYS A 148 -19.57 -2.19 -3.48
C LYS A 148 -19.60 -2.72 -2.05
N SER A 149 -19.84 -1.85 -1.07
CA SER A 149 -19.89 -2.19 0.35
C SER A 149 -21.29 -1.99 0.92
N ARG A 150 -21.67 -2.83 1.89
CA ARG A 150 -22.84 -2.61 2.75
C ARG A 150 -22.47 -1.67 3.89
N CYS A 151 -23.38 -0.77 4.21
CA CYS A 151 -23.24 0.24 5.25
C CYS A 151 -24.29 -0.04 6.33
N PRO A 152 -23.98 -0.85 7.36
CA PRO A 152 -24.91 -1.03 8.47
C PRO A 152 -25.21 0.33 9.13
N PRO A 153 -26.42 0.53 9.70
CA PRO A 153 -26.78 1.80 10.30
C PRO A 153 -25.79 2.17 11.42
N ALA A 154 -25.30 3.41 11.39
CA ALA A 154 -24.58 3.98 12.52
C ALA A 154 -25.55 4.24 13.70
N ASP A 155 -25.03 4.23 14.92
CA ASP A 155 -25.79 4.59 16.14
C ASP A 155 -26.05 6.13 16.25
N GLY A 156 -25.64 6.90 15.24
CA GLY A 156 -25.73 8.37 15.19
C GLY A 156 -27.07 8.92 14.67
N GLN A 157 -27.32 10.21 14.96
CA GLN A 157 -28.50 10.92 14.49
C GLN A 157 -28.43 11.17 12.98
N VAL A 158 -29.18 10.38 12.22
CA VAL A 158 -29.38 10.57 10.78
C VAL A 158 -30.18 11.86 10.54
N THR A 159 -29.58 12.83 9.83
CA THR A 159 -30.35 13.94 9.24
C THR A 159 -30.89 13.50 7.87
N ALA A 160 -31.97 14.10 7.38
CA ALA A 160 -32.60 13.71 6.13
C ALA A 160 -31.67 13.78 4.90
N ASP A 161 -30.58 14.54 4.97
CA ASP A 161 -29.69 14.87 3.85
C ASP A 161 -28.30 14.22 3.92
N THR A 162 -28.00 13.45 4.98
CA THR A 162 -26.70 12.79 5.16
C THR A 162 -26.81 11.27 5.11
N PHE A 163 -25.74 10.63 4.66
CA PHE A 163 -25.59 9.17 4.67
C PHE A 163 -24.22 8.79 5.22
N GLU A 164 -24.21 8.02 6.30
CA GLU A 164 -22.98 7.52 6.93
C GLU A 164 -22.71 6.08 6.52
N CYS A 165 -21.46 5.77 6.24
CA CYS A 165 -21.03 4.41 5.92
C CYS A 165 -19.69 4.09 6.58
N THR A 166 -19.64 3.00 7.33
CA THR A 166 -18.39 2.46 7.88
C THR A 166 -17.93 1.26 7.06
N LEU A 167 -16.73 1.36 6.48
CA LEU A 167 -16.04 0.23 5.86
C LEU A 167 -15.13 -0.44 6.89
N GLU A 168 -15.13 -1.78 6.96
CA GLU A 168 -14.19 -2.53 7.81
C GLU A 168 -13.16 -3.26 6.94
N MET A 169 -11.87 -2.95 7.11
CA MET A 169 -10.78 -3.66 6.40
C MET A 169 -9.79 -4.29 7.38
N GLY A 170 -9.40 -5.54 7.16
CA GLY A 170 -8.46 -6.24 8.02
C GLY A 170 -7.87 -7.49 7.38
N SER A 171 -6.94 -8.14 8.07
CA SER A 171 -6.37 -9.41 7.60
C SER A 171 -7.39 -10.53 7.74
N TRP A 172 -7.67 -11.22 6.64
CA TRP A 172 -8.66 -12.30 6.59
C TRP A 172 -8.26 -13.51 7.46
N THR A 173 -6.97 -13.88 7.47
CA THR A 173 -6.48 -15.10 8.12
C THR A 173 -5.61 -14.83 9.36
N TYR A 174 -4.90 -13.71 9.44
CA TYR A 174 -3.93 -13.47 10.50
C TYR A 174 -4.53 -12.70 11.70
N ASP A 175 -4.37 -13.29 12.88
CA ASP A 175 -4.63 -12.61 14.15
C ASP A 175 -3.52 -11.59 14.52
N ILE A 176 -3.77 -10.76 15.54
CA ILE A 176 -2.86 -9.69 15.99
C ILE A 176 -1.45 -10.14 16.37
N ARG A 177 -1.21 -11.44 16.60
CA ARG A 177 0.12 -11.98 16.94
C ARG A 177 0.97 -12.23 15.70
N ARG A 178 0.42 -12.09 14.50
CA ARG A 178 1.11 -12.31 13.23
C ARG A 178 1.10 -11.07 12.34
N VAL A 179 -0.06 -10.46 12.18
CA VAL A 179 -0.24 -9.22 11.41
C VAL A 179 -1.04 -8.24 12.25
N ILE A 180 -0.54 -7.01 12.36
CA ILE A 180 -1.29 -5.90 12.96
C ILE A 180 -1.62 -4.93 11.83
N VAL A 181 -2.90 -4.78 11.55
CA VAL A 181 -3.43 -3.82 10.59
C VAL A 181 -3.69 -2.52 11.34
N GLN A 182 -3.18 -1.41 10.80
CA GLN A 182 -3.33 -0.09 11.40
C GLN A 182 -3.56 0.98 10.33
N GLU A 183 -4.21 2.07 10.69
CA GLU A 183 -4.39 3.20 9.79
C GLU A 183 -3.04 3.84 9.42
N ARG A 184 -3.01 4.51 8.29
CA ARG A 184 -1.97 5.49 7.98
C ARG A 184 -2.18 6.74 8.85
N GLU A 185 -1.11 7.31 9.41
CA GLU A 185 -1.13 8.51 10.28
C GLU A 185 -1.49 9.83 9.53
N GLN A 186 -2.37 9.78 8.54
CA GLN A 186 -2.89 10.93 7.81
C GLN A 186 -4.40 10.77 7.63
N ASP A 187 -5.14 11.86 7.77
CA ASP A 187 -6.55 11.91 7.35
C ASP A 187 -6.63 11.39 5.91
N VAL A 188 -7.59 10.51 5.68
CA VAL A 188 -7.72 9.74 4.45
C VAL A 188 -7.99 10.66 3.27
N LEU A 189 -8.76 11.74 3.48
CA LEU A 189 -8.97 12.80 2.48
C LEU A 189 -7.78 13.75 2.34
N GLN A 190 -6.85 13.76 3.30
CA GLN A 190 -5.62 14.54 3.25
C GLN A 190 -4.40 13.69 2.83
N GLY A 191 -4.61 12.40 2.56
CA GLY A 191 -3.60 11.44 2.15
C GLY A 191 -3.35 11.43 0.64
N ILE A 192 -2.89 10.29 0.11
CA ILE A 192 -2.81 10.07 -1.35
C ILE A 192 -4.17 10.43 -1.93
N GLY A 193 -4.25 11.43 -2.80
CA GLY A 193 -5.49 11.78 -3.49
C GLY A 193 -6.18 13.08 -3.06
N ARG A 194 -5.71 13.83 -2.05
CA ARG A 194 -6.31 15.15 -1.73
C ARG A 194 -6.36 16.07 -2.95
N GLU A 195 -5.28 16.08 -3.71
CA GLU A 195 -5.14 16.91 -4.91
C GLU A 195 -5.85 16.32 -6.15
N THR A 196 -6.48 15.15 -6.02
CA THR A 196 -7.14 14.45 -7.13
C THR A 196 -8.62 14.20 -6.90
N PHE A 197 -9.16 14.32 -5.67
CA PHE A 197 -10.59 14.19 -5.42
C PHE A 197 -11.25 15.57 -5.44
N THR A 198 -11.91 15.86 -6.55
CA THR A 198 -12.59 17.12 -6.86
C THR A 198 -14.10 16.94 -6.90
N ASP A 199 -14.85 18.03 -7.08
CA ASP A 199 -16.31 17.95 -7.28
C ASP A 199 -16.69 17.11 -8.52
N GLU A 200 -15.80 16.94 -9.50
CA GLU A 200 -16.02 16.11 -10.68
C GLU A 200 -15.97 14.60 -10.37
N ASP A 201 -15.32 14.23 -9.27
CA ASP A 201 -15.19 12.85 -8.79
C ASP A 201 -16.38 12.42 -7.91
N THR A 202 -17.25 13.38 -7.59
CA THR A 202 -18.54 13.16 -6.92
C THR A 202 -19.63 12.86 -7.96
N ASN A 203 -20.68 12.11 -7.59
CA ASN A 203 -21.78 11.86 -8.53
C ASN A 203 -22.81 13.00 -8.53
N GLU A 204 -23.82 12.91 -9.39
CA GLU A 204 -24.88 13.94 -9.54
C GLU A 204 -25.65 14.23 -8.24
N LYS A 205 -25.66 13.30 -7.28
CA LYS A 205 -26.53 13.34 -6.09
C LYS A 205 -25.79 13.52 -4.79
N TRP A 206 -24.52 13.15 -4.70
CA TRP A 206 -23.80 13.01 -3.43
C TRP A 206 -22.40 13.59 -3.52
N THR A 207 -21.98 14.29 -2.46
CA THR A 207 -20.59 14.63 -2.17
C THR A 207 -20.08 13.77 -1.02
N LEU A 208 -18.76 13.50 -0.99
CA LEU A 208 -18.08 12.90 0.16
C LEU A 208 -17.51 14.03 1.00
N GLU A 209 -18.07 14.26 2.19
CA GLU A 209 -17.69 15.37 3.06
C GLU A 209 -16.50 15.05 3.95
N SER A 210 -16.47 13.82 4.47
CA SER A 210 -15.37 13.37 5.32
C SER A 210 -15.15 11.87 5.15
N MET A 211 -13.89 11.47 5.33
CA MET A 211 -13.49 10.08 5.42
C MET A 211 -12.39 10.00 6.47
N THR A 212 -12.65 9.32 7.57
CA THR A 212 -11.68 9.16 8.66
C THR A 212 -11.33 7.69 8.83
N ALA A 213 -10.10 7.40 9.25
CA ALA A 213 -9.64 6.05 9.53
C ALA A 213 -9.31 5.87 11.00
N ARG A 214 -9.66 4.71 11.57
CA ARG A 214 -9.32 4.34 12.95
C ARG A 214 -9.04 2.86 13.10
N SER A 215 -7.95 2.51 13.76
CA SER A 215 -7.64 1.14 14.18
C SER A 215 -8.62 0.65 15.23
N GLU A 216 -9.02 -0.61 15.10
CA GLU A 216 -9.81 -1.31 16.08
C GLU A 216 -9.27 -2.74 16.28
N ARG A 217 -9.46 -3.28 17.49
CA ARG A 217 -9.22 -4.70 17.79
C ARG A 217 -10.55 -5.37 18.06
N LYS A 218 -10.87 -6.39 17.27
CA LYS A 218 -12.15 -7.11 17.33
C LYS A 218 -11.93 -8.55 17.74
N ALA A 219 -12.73 -9.03 18.67
CA ALA A 219 -12.84 -10.45 18.98
C ALA A 219 -14.11 -10.97 18.28
N TYR A 220 -13.99 -12.11 17.61
CA TYR A 220 -15.12 -12.75 16.95
C TYR A 220 -15.60 -13.93 17.79
N SER A 221 -16.91 -14.14 17.90
CA SER A 221 -17.47 -15.22 18.71
C SER A 221 -16.97 -16.61 18.31
N PHE A 222 -16.67 -16.80 17.01
CA PHE A 222 -16.18 -18.06 16.45
C PHE A 222 -14.66 -18.26 16.56
N CYS A 223 -13.90 -17.23 16.98
CA CYS A 223 -12.44 -17.29 17.08
C CYS A 223 -11.95 -16.76 18.44
N PRO A 224 -11.19 -17.55 19.22
CA PRO A 224 -10.66 -17.08 20.51
C PRO A 224 -9.58 -15.98 20.34
N ALA A 225 -9.02 -15.82 19.15
CA ALA A 225 -8.01 -14.83 18.85
C ALA A 225 -8.63 -13.45 18.57
N ARG A 226 -7.90 -12.39 18.92
CA ARG A 226 -8.23 -11.01 18.52
C ARG A 226 -7.64 -10.71 17.16
N TYR A 227 -8.38 -9.95 16.36
CA TYR A 227 -7.97 -9.45 15.05
C TYR A 227 -7.85 -7.93 15.11
N SER A 228 -6.94 -7.37 14.33
CA SER A 228 -6.83 -5.92 14.10
C SER A 228 -7.44 -5.57 12.76
N LEU A 229 -8.16 -4.46 12.69
CA LEU A 229 -8.78 -3.94 11.49
C LEU A 229 -8.77 -2.41 11.52
N VAL A 230 -8.93 -1.79 10.36
CA VAL A 230 -9.14 -0.34 10.22
C VAL A 230 -10.58 -0.13 9.80
N LYS A 231 -11.27 0.76 10.51
CA LYS A 231 -12.58 1.27 10.11
C LYS A 231 -12.39 2.58 9.36
N PHE A 232 -13.02 2.68 8.19
CA PHE A 232 -13.13 3.92 7.45
C PHE A 232 -14.55 4.44 7.61
N ASP A 233 -14.72 5.56 8.31
CA ASP A 233 -16.02 6.20 8.52
C ASP A 233 -16.19 7.31 7.47
N LEU A 234 -17.13 7.12 6.56
CA LEU A 234 -17.45 8.03 5.45
C LEU A 234 -18.76 8.76 5.73
N LEU A 235 -18.76 10.07 5.48
CA LEU A 235 -19.95 10.91 5.52
C LEU A 235 -20.26 11.46 4.13
N PHE A 236 -21.40 11.06 3.58
CA PHE A 236 -21.91 11.58 2.32
C PHE A 236 -23.00 12.62 2.58
N ARG A 237 -23.02 13.69 1.78
CA ARG A 237 -24.08 14.71 1.80
C ARG A 237 -24.77 14.78 0.46
N ARG A 238 -26.10 14.86 0.48
CA ARG A 238 -26.90 15.05 -0.73
C ARG A 238 -26.65 16.44 -1.31
N LYS A 239 -26.37 16.53 -2.61
CA LYS A 239 -26.30 17.80 -3.34
C LYS A 239 -27.70 18.44 -3.39
N ALA A 240 -27.76 19.76 -3.25
CA ALA A 240 -29.01 20.49 -3.48
C ALA A 240 -29.48 20.25 -4.93
N ARG A 241 -30.78 20.08 -5.15
CA ARG A 241 -31.33 20.04 -6.51
C ARG A 241 -30.98 21.37 -7.18
N SER A 242 -30.31 21.34 -8.34
CA SER A 242 -30.35 22.48 -9.24
C SER A 242 -31.77 22.53 -9.81
N ASP A 243 -32.54 23.52 -9.38
CA ASP A 243 -33.77 23.87 -10.08
C ASP A 243 -33.35 24.48 -11.43
N ASP A 244 -33.44 23.68 -12.50
CA ASP A 244 -33.43 24.16 -13.89
C ASP A 244 -34.77 24.83 -14.24
#